data_AF-A0A3B8IT28-F1
#
_entry.id   AF-A0A3B8IT28-F1
#
_cell.length_a   1.000
_cell.length_b   1.000
_cell.length_c   1.000
_cell.angle_alpha   90.00
_cell.angle_beta   90.00
_cell.angle_gamma   90.00
#
_symmetry.space_group_name_H-M   'P 1'
#
loop_
_entity.id
_entity.type
_entity.pdbx_description
1 polymer ?
#
loop_
_entity_poly.entity_id
_entity_poly.type
_entity_poly.pdbx_seq_one_letter_code
_entity_poly.pdbx_strand_id
1 'polypeptide(L)'
;MDKLPTPPQWPMRFLRRIIKRQYLEEIEGDMEERFQEDVERYGLQKARRLYSWDSIKLFHPVLLKKVGGDHRLNQLGMFQYHLAFVLRRLRRRKVYSLTSIIGLSVGLACFYGVFTWWQYLQDYDGFHHEVEEIHAIRASGKNGVDAFTGLAAPLLSAELLQTTFPSVEAATYTAFFFNEKKIKVAYEQQTFYEEGSIMVSDSGFFKVFDFPIVSGDASTPLHAPHQVVLSEPIAVKLFGSADPI
;
A
#
# COMPACT_ATOMS: atom_id res chain seq x y z
N MET A 1 -44.30 -3.67 71.59
CA MET A 1 -43.73 -3.20 70.31
C MET A 1 -44.70 -3.59 69.23
N ASP A 2 -45.64 -2.69 68.92
CA ASP A 2 -46.63 -2.93 67.87
C ASP A 2 -45.93 -3.03 66.52
N LYS A 3 -46.18 -4.12 65.80
CA LYS A 3 -45.63 -4.31 64.46
C LYS A 3 -46.30 -3.30 63.55
N LEU A 4 -45.54 -2.31 63.09
CA LEU A 4 -45.99 -1.38 62.06
C LEU A 4 -46.55 -2.18 60.87
N PRO A 5 -47.70 -1.79 60.33
CA PRO A 5 -48.33 -2.50 59.25
C PRO A 5 -47.48 -2.40 57.98
N THR A 6 -47.31 -3.54 57.31
CA THR A 6 -46.44 -3.63 56.14
C THR A 6 -47.19 -3.38 54.82
N PRO A 7 -46.61 -2.61 53.88
CA PRO A 7 -47.20 -2.37 52.57
C PRO A 7 -47.17 -3.63 51.69
N PRO A 8 -48.03 -3.71 50.66
CA PRO A 8 -48.00 -4.79 49.70
C PRO A 8 -46.71 -4.72 48.86
N GLN A 9 -46.01 -5.84 48.71
CA GLN A 9 -44.65 -5.85 48.12
C GLN A 9 -44.61 -5.94 46.59
N TRP A 10 -45.68 -6.40 45.95
CA TRP A 10 -45.72 -6.58 44.49
C TRP A 10 -45.56 -5.26 43.70
N PRO A 11 -46.14 -4.10 44.10
CA PRO A 11 -45.99 -2.85 43.37
C PRO A 11 -44.54 -2.37 43.42
N MET A 12 -43.89 -2.49 44.59
CA MET A 12 -42.49 -2.10 44.75
C MET A 12 -41.54 -2.96 43.94
N ARG A 13 -41.77 -4.29 43.90
CA ARG A 13 -40.97 -5.20 43.06
C ARG A 13 -41.08 -4.85 41.57
N PHE A 14 -42.26 -4.44 41.13
CA PHE A 14 -42.49 -3.99 39.76
C PHE A 14 -41.75 -2.66 39.47
N LEU A 15 -41.87 -1.67 40.37
CA LEU A 15 -41.19 -0.38 40.25
C LEU A 15 -39.66 -0.54 40.23
N ARG A 16 -39.08 -1.38 41.10
CA ARG A 16 -37.64 -1.69 41.13
C ARG A 16 -37.09 -2.20 39.79
N ARG A 17 -37.91 -2.95 39.05
CA ARG A 17 -37.52 -3.51 37.75
C ARG A 17 -37.43 -2.43 36.67
N ILE A 18 -38.30 -1.42 36.74
CA ILE A 18 -38.58 -0.51 35.63
C ILE A 18 -37.94 0.87 35.83
N ILE A 19 -37.88 1.36 37.07
CA ILE A 19 -37.40 2.71 37.41
C ILE A 19 -35.87 2.75 37.53
N LYS A 20 -35.25 3.87 37.13
CA LYS A 20 -33.80 4.12 37.29
C LYS A 20 -33.39 4.02 38.75
N ARG A 21 -32.23 3.39 39.02
CA ARG A 21 -31.71 3.20 40.39
C ARG A 21 -31.58 4.51 41.18
N GLN A 22 -31.31 5.63 40.51
CA GLN A 22 -31.12 6.94 41.14
C GLN A 22 -32.40 7.54 41.76
N TYR A 23 -33.59 7.15 41.29
CA TYR A 23 -34.88 7.63 41.85
C TYR A 23 -35.55 6.59 42.74
N LEU A 24 -34.96 5.39 42.83
CA LEU A 24 -35.58 4.24 43.46
C LEU A 24 -35.61 4.38 44.98
N GLU A 25 -34.53 4.89 45.58
CA GLU A 25 -34.45 5.07 47.04
C GLU A 25 -35.42 6.16 47.53
N GLU A 26 -35.48 7.29 46.84
CA GLU A 26 -36.40 8.40 47.15
C GLU A 26 -37.88 7.99 46.98
N ILE A 27 -38.22 7.34 45.86
CA ILE A 27 -39.59 6.86 45.61
C ILE A 27 -39.98 5.76 46.61
N GLU A 28 -39.04 4.92 47.04
CA GLU A 28 -39.31 3.89 48.05
C GLU A 28 -39.64 4.49 49.42
N GLY A 29 -38.86 5.48 49.85
CA GLY A 29 -39.09 6.20 51.11
C GLY A 29 -40.44 6.94 51.12
N ASP A 30 -40.71 7.76 50.09
CA ASP A 30 -41.95 8.54 49.98
C ASP A 30 -43.21 7.66 49.96
N MET A 31 -43.13 6.52 49.28
CA MET A 31 -44.26 5.58 49.19
C MET A 31 -44.51 4.86 50.52
N GLU A 32 -43.46 4.57 51.29
CA GLU A 32 -43.58 3.91 52.58
C GLU A 32 -44.10 4.87 53.66
N GLU A 33 -43.68 6.13 53.64
CA GLU A 33 -44.23 7.20 54.48
C GLU A 33 -45.72 7.42 54.22
N ARG A 34 -46.11 7.63 52.95
CA ARG A 34 -47.51 7.79 52.56
C ARG A 34 -48.38 6.59 52.94
N PHE A 35 -47.84 5.38 52.87
CA PHE A 35 -48.59 4.20 53.28
C PHE A 35 -48.93 4.22 54.77
N GLN A 36 -47.99 4.62 55.64
CA GLN A 36 -48.25 4.71 57.07
C GLN A 36 -49.30 5.79 57.38
N GLU A 37 -49.18 6.97 56.75
CA GLU A 37 -50.18 8.04 56.88
C GLU A 37 -51.58 7.57 56.45
N ASP A 38 -51.68 6.88 55.31
CA ASP A 38 -52.94 6.35 54.80
C ASP A 38 -53.54 5.25 55.69
N VAL A 39 -52.69 4.46 56.36
CA VAL A 39 -53.15 3.45 57.32
C VAL A 39 -53.77 4.11 58.56
N GLU A 40 -53.14 5.16 59.09
CA GLU A 40 -53.67 5.92 60.22
C GLU A 40 -54.98 6.64 59.88
N ARG A 41 -55.11 7.12 58.64
CA ARG A 41 -56.23 7.98 58.21
C ARG A 41 -57.45 7.21 57.69
N TYR A 42 -57.23 6.08 57.02
CA TYR A 42 -58.28 5.36 56.27
C TYR A 42 -58.34 3.85 56.56
N GLY A 43 -57.43 3.32 57.37
CA GLY A 43 -57.34 1.90 57.71
C GLY A 43 -56.67 1.03 56.63
N LEU A 44 -56.24 -0.16 57.06
CA LEU A 44 -55.34 -1.06 56.31
C LEU A 44 -55.80 -1.43 54.90
N GLN A 45 -57.09 -1.70 54.70
CA GLN A 45 -57.59 -2.20 53.42
C GLN A 45 -57.60 -1.11 52.35
N LYS A 46 -57.94 0.12 52.73
CA LYS A 46 -57.98 1.26 51.81
C LYS A 46 -56.58 1.75 51.47
N ALA A 47 -55.69 1.81 52.46
CA ALA A 47 -54.27 2.13 52.26
C ALA A 47 -53.57 1.19 51.26
N ARG A 48 -53.83 -0.13 51.34
CA ARG A 48 -53.26 -1.12 50.38
C ARG A 48 -53.69 -0.88 48.93
N ARG A 49 -54.94 -0.47 48.71
CA ARG A 49 -55.47 -0.17 47.37
C ARG A 49 -54.88 1.14 46.84
N LEU A 50 -54.83 2.18 47.67
CA LEU A 50 -54.23 3.47 47.34
C LEU A 50 -52.75 3.32 46.96
N TYR A 51 -51.97 2.62 47.79
CA TYR A 51 -50.56 2.34 47.53
C TYR A 51 -50.32 1.64 46.18
N SER A 52 -51.16 0.64 45.87
CA SER A 52 -51.08 -0.08 44.60
C SER A 52 -51.40 0.83 43.41
N TRP A 53 -52.37 1.73 43.58
CA TRP A 53 -52.78 2.68 42.55
C TRP A 53 -51.74 3.77 42.30
N ASP A 54 -51.17 4.31 43.36
CA ASP A 54 -50.15 5.35 43.28
C ASP A 54 -48.83 4.81 42.70
N SER A 55 -48.52 3.54 42.97
CA SER A 55 -47.42 2.84 42.30
C SER A 55 -47.60 2.79 40.77
N ILE A 56 -48.82 2.59 40.27
CA ILE A 56 -49.10 2.57 38.82
C ILE A 56 -48.97 3.98 38.23
N LYS A 57 -49.39 5.02 38.96
CA LYS A 57 -49.25 6.42 38.50
C LYS A 57 -47.80 6.88 38.35
N LEU A 58 -46.87 6.25 39.08
CA LEU A 58 -45.42 6.50 38.95
C LEU A 58 -44.81 5.97 37.64
N PHE A 59 -45.61 5.34 36.78
CA PHE A 59 -45.20 4.92 35.43
C PHE A 59 -45.08 6.12 34.47
N HIS A 60 -44.14 7.03 34.77
CA HIS A 60 -43.86 8.21 33.97
C HIS A 60 -42.59 7.99 33.11
N PRO A 61 -42.60 8.32 31.80
CA PRO A 61 -41.48 8.05 30.87
C PRO A 61 -40.09 8.53 31.32
N VAL A 62 -40.04 9.58 32.15
CA VAL A 62 -38.80 10.16 32.69
C VAL A 62 -38.11 9.25 33.71
N LEU A 63 -38.91 8.49 34.48
CA LEU A 63 -38.45 7.62 35.57
C LEU A 63 -38.01 6.23 35.05
N LEU A 64 -38.48 5.83 33.86
CA LEU A 64 -38.17 4.54 33.27
C LEU A 64 -36.69 4.42 32.89
N LYS A 65 -36.11 3.23 33.05
CA LYS A 65 -34.80 2.88 32.48
C LYS A 65 -34.87 3.07 30.96
N LYS A 66 -33.94 3.83 30.39
CA LYS A 66 -33.78 3.87 28.92
C LYS A 66 -33.43 2.46 28.47
N VAL A 67 -34.29 1.85 27.67
CA VAL A 67 -33.98 0.61 26.97
C VAL A 67 -32.80 0.93 26.06
N GLY A 68 -31.62 0.44 26.41
CA GLY A 68 -30.43 0.53 25.58
C GLY A 68 -30.64 -0.30 24.33
N GLY A 69 -31.29 0.29 23.33
CA GLY A 69 -31.28 -0.24 21.97
C GLY A 69 -29.84 -0.20 21.49
N ASP A 70 -29.27 -1.39 21.31
CA ASP A 70 -27.94 -1.62 20.76
C ASP A 70 -27.81 -0.77 19.48
N HIS A 71 -26.93 0.23 19.45
CA HIS A 71 -26.69 1.09 18.29
C HIS A 71 -25.90 0.33 17.19
N ARG A 72 -26.24 -0.94 16.94
CA ARG A 72 -25.78 -1.72 15.78
C ARG A 72 -26.61 -1.37 14.54
N LEU A 73 -26.94 -0.09 14.36
CA LEU A 73 -27.72 0.39 13.22
C LEU A 73 -26.80 0.57 12.00
N ASN A 74 -26.89 -0.37 11.05
CA ASN A 74 -26.66 -0.20 9.61
C ASN A 74 -25.50 0.74 9.19
N GLN A 75 -24.24 0.36 9.48
CA GLN A 75 -23.06 1.06 8.95
C GLN A 75 -23.13 1.23 7.42
N LEU A 76 -23.62 0.22 6.71
CA LEU A 76 -23.78 0.26 5.25
C LEU A 76 -24.86 1.27 4.80
N GLY A 77 -25.99 1.33 5.49
CA GLY A 77 -27.07 2.29 5.16
C GLY A 77 -26.64 3.74 5.41
N MET A 78 -25.85 3.96 6.47
CA MET A 78 -25.24 5.26 6.75
C MET A 78 -24.22 5.65 5.67
N PHE A 79 -23.37 4.72 5.23
CA PHE A 79 -22.41 4.96 4.13
C PHE A 79 -23.12 5.30 2.82
N GLN A 80 -24.15 4.52 2.44
CA GLN A 80 -24.96 4.78 1.24
C GLN A 80 -25.63 6.17 1.29
N TYR A 81 -26.15 6.55 2.45
CA TYR A 81 -26.74 7.87 2.65
C TYR A 81 -25.71 8.99 2.47
N HIS A 82 -24.53 8.87 3.09
CA HIS A 82 -23.45 9.86 2.92
C HIS A 82 -22.95 9.93 1.48
N LEU A 83 -22.79 8.80 0.79
CA LEU A 83 -22.37 8.77 -0.62
C LEU A 83 -23.42 9.46 -1.51
N ALA A 84 -24.71 9.13 -1.32
CA ALA A 84 -25.80 9.77 -2.05
C ALA A 84 -25.89 11.28 -1.76
N PHE A 85 -25.64 11.70 -0.53
CA PHE A 85 -25.60 13.11 -0.13
C PHE A 85 -24.46 13.86 -0.84
N VAL A 86 -23.25 13.31 -0.84
CA VAL A 86 -22.07 13.90 -1.50
C VAL A 86 -22.30 13.99 -3.02
N LEU A 87 -22.80 12.94 -3.66
CA LEU A 87 -23.11 12.93 -5.10
C LEU A 87 -24.14 13.98 -5.50
N ARG A 88 -25.22 14.14 -4.71
CA ARG A 88 -26.21 15.21 -4.95
C ARG A 88 -25.60 16.59 -4.78
N ARG A 89 -24.69 16.77 -3.82
CA ARG A 89 -24.00 18.04 -3.57
C ARG A 89 -23.03 18.40 -4.70
N LEU A 90 -22.28 17.43 -5.20
CA LEU A 90 -21.40 17.56 -6.37
C LEU A 90 -22.21 17.98 -7.62
N ARG A 91 -23.37 17.34 -7.85
CA ARG A 91 -24.25 17.68 -9.00
C ARG A 91 -24.88 19.07 -8.91
N ARG A 92 -25.13 19.59 -7.70
CA ARG A 92 -25.68 20.94 -7.49
C ARG A 92 -24.62 22.05 -7.63
N ARG A 93 -23.36 21.79 -7.26
CA ARG A 93 -22.26 22.77 -7.35
C ARG A 93 -21.26 22.44 -8.47
N LYS A 94 -21.77 22.30 -9.69
CA LYS A 94 -21.02 21.77 -10.85
C LYS A 94 -19.68 22.45 -11.12
N VAL A 95 -19.64 23.78 -11.14
CA VAL A 95 -18.41 24.54 -11.49
C VAL A 95 -17.30 24.28 -10.48
N TYR A 96 -17.61 24.42 -9.18
CA TYR A 96 -16.65 24.18 -8.11
C TYR A 96 -16.19 22.72 -8.06
N SER A 97 -17.12 21.77 -8.20
CA SER A 97 -16.78 20.35 -8.23
C SER A 97 -15.92 19.99 -9.44
N LEU A 98 -16.19 20.58 -10.60
CA LEU A 98 -15.42 20.33 -11.82
C LEU A 98 -13.98 20.84 -11.69
N THR A 99 -13.78 22.07 -11.20
CA THR A 99 -12.42 22.63 -11.03
C THR A 99 -11.61 21.83 -10.01
N SER A 100 -12.21 21.42 -8.89
CA SER A 100 -11.53 20.57 -7.90
C SER A 100 -11.19 19.19 -8.45
N ILE A 101 -12.10 18.55 -9.19
CA ILE A 101 -11.85 17.23 -9.79
C ILE A 101 -10.75 17.31 -10.84
N ILE A 102 -10.77 18.31 -11.72
CA ILE A 102 -9.73 18.49 -12.74
C ILE A 102 -8.37 18.75 -12.09
N GLY A 103 -8.30 19.66 -11.12
CA GLY A 103 -7.04 19.96 -10.44
C GLY A 103 -6.44 18.72 -9.75
N LEU A 104 -7.28 17.95 -9.05
CA LEU A 104 -6.86 16.70 -8.42
C LEU A 104 -6.42 15.66 -9.47
N SER A 105 -7.18 15.52 -10.55
CA SER A 105 -6.90 14.53 -11.61
C SER A 105 -5.58 14.83 -12.32
N VAL A 106 -5.31 16.10 -12.63
CA VAL A 106 -4.05 16.52 -13.24
C VAL A 106 -2.87 16.30 -12.28
N GLY A 107 -3.02 16.67 -11.00
CA GLY A 107 -1.99 16.41 -10.00
C GLY A 107 -1.67 14.92 -9.85
N LEU A 108 -2.71 14.08 -9.82
CA LEU A 108 -2.57 12.62 -9.73
C LEU A 108 -1.93 12.03 -10.99
N ALA A 109 -2.28 12.52 -12.18
CA ALA A 109 -1.67 12.10 -13.44
C ALA A 109 -0.17 12.44 -13.49
N CYS A 110 0.21 13.66 -13.08
CA CYS A 110 1.62 14.05 -12.99
C CYS A 110 2.39 13.18 -12.00
N PHE A 111 1.83 12.96 -10.80
CA PHE A 111 2.44 12.08 -9.79
C PHE A 111 2.62 10.65 -10.33
N TYR A 112 1.59 10.09 -10.95
CA TYR A 112 1.64 8.75 -11.51
C TYR A 112 2.69 8.63 -12.63
N GLY A 113 2.81 9.66 -13.48
CA GLY A 113 3.86 9.71 -14.51
C GLY A 113 5.27 9.67 -13.92
N VAL A 114 5.54 10.51 -12.92
CA VAL A 114 6.84 10.53 -12.21
C VAL A 114 7.10 9.20 -11.49
N PHE A 115 6.08 8.65 -10.84
CA PHE A 115 6.20 7.36 -10.15
C PHE A 115 6.52 6.21 -11.11
N THR A 116 5.86 6.17 -12.27
CA THR A 116 6.12 5.15 -13.30
C THR A 116 7.52 5.31 -13.87
N TRP A 117 7.97 6.55 -14.10
CA TRP A 117 9.34 6.84 -14.53
C TRP A 117 10.38 6.38 -13.49
N TRP A 118 10.10 6.61 -12.20
CA TRP A 118 10.96 6.13 -11.12
C TRP A 118 11.03 4.60 -11.07
N GLN A 119 9.89 3.91 -11.20
CA GLN A 119 9.87 2.45 -11.26
C GLN A 119 10.69 1.93 -12.44
N TYR A 120 10.49 2.52 -13.63
CA TYR A 120 11.28 2.19 -14.81
C TYR A 120 12.78 2.33 -14.56
N LEU A 121 13.22 3.41 -13.89
CA LEU A 121 14.63 3.61 -13.57
C LEU A 121 15.18 2.55 -12.60
N GLN A 122 14.41 2.10 -11.62
CA GLN A 122 14.86 1.04 -10.71
C GLN A 122 14.89 -0.34 -11.37
N ASP A 123 13.91 -0.63 -12.23
CA ASP A 123 13.84 -1.91 -12.93
C ASP A 123 14.86 -2.00 -14.09
N TYR A 124 15.36 -0.87 -14.58
CA TYR A 124 16.25 -0.82 -15.75
C TYR A 124 17.53 -1.65 -15.59
N ASP A 125 18.19 -1.53 -14.43
CA ASP A 125 19.43 -2.27 -14.12
C ASP A 125 19.18 -3.53 -13.27
N GLY A 126 17.92 -3.80 -12.88
CA GLY A 126 17.56 -4.83 -11.90
C GLY A 126 17.44 -6.26 -12.43
N PHE A 127 17.81 -6.53 -13.69
CA PHE A 127 17.61 -7.85 -14.31
C PHE A 127 18.79 -8.82 -14.14
N HIS A 128 19.96 -8.36 -13.67
CA HIS A 128 21.07 -9.23 -13.34
C HIS A 128 20.90 -9.83 -11.93
N HIS A 129 21.50 -10.99 -11.70
CA HIS A 129 21.70 -11.53 -10.37
C HIS A 129 22.70 -10.65 -9.62
N GLU A 130 22.47 -10.44 -8.33
CA GLU A 130 23.44 -9.75 -7.45
C GLU A 130 23.91 -8.37 -7.98
N VAL A 131 23.01 -7.59 -8.59
CA VAL A 131 23.33 -6.23 -9.14
C VAL A 131 24.05 -5.34 -8.13
N GLU A 132 23.74 -5.48 -6.84
CA GLU A 132 24.37 -4.73 -5.76
C GLU A 132 25.86 -5.07 -5.55
N GLU A 133 26.30 -6.26 -5.99
CA GLU A 133 27.67 -6.76 -5.89
C GLU A 133 28.49 -6.52 -7.17
N ILE A 134 27.83 -6.11 -8.27
CA ILE A 134 28.51 -5.75 -9.51
C ILE A 134 29.08 -4.34 -9.39
N HIS A 135 30.41 -4.25 -9.36
CA HIS A 135 31.13 -2.99 -9.20
C HIS A 135 31.92 -2.60 -10.46
N ALA A 136 31.68 -1.39 -10.96
CA ALA A 136 32.42 -0.84 -12.10
C ALA A 136 33.67 -0.07 -11.66
N ILE A 137 34.85 -0.55 -12.04
CA ILE A 137 36.11 0.15 -11.81
C ILE A 137 36.34 1.16 -12.93
N ARG A 138 36.48 2.44 -12.56
CA ARG A 138 36.67 3.55 -13.50
C ARG A 138 38.03 4.20 -13.26
N ALA A 139 38.72 4.54 -14.35
CA ALA A 139 39.95 5.31 -14.28
C ALA A 139 39.61 6.81 -14.32
N SER A 140 40.00 7.54 -13.29
CA SER A 140 39.96 9.00 -13.28
C SER A 140 41.37 9.56 -13.46
N GLY A 141 41.56 10.43 -14.44
CA GLY A 141 42.82 11.11 -14.71
C GLY A 141 42.61 12.62 -14.93
N LYS A 142 43.70 13.38 -14.96
CA LYS A 142 43.71 14.78 -15.40
C LYS A 142 44.66 14.93 -16.58
N ASN A 143 44.13 15.36 -17.72
CA ASN A 143 44.95 15.73 -18.87
C ASN A 143 45.12 17.25 -18.88
N GLY A 144 46.08 17.74 -18.09
CA GLY A 144 46.49 19.14 -18.05
C GLY A 144 45.47 20.10 -17.40
N VAL A 145 44.31 20.28 -18.02
CA VAL A 145 43.26 21.23 -17.59
C VAL A 145 41.96 20.52 -17.21
N ASP A 146 41.62 19.42 -17.90
CA ASP A 146 40.36 18.70 -17.68
C ASP A 146 40.57 17.38 -16.94
N ALA A 147 39.73 17.15 -15.92
CA ALA A 147 39.57 15.85 -15.31
C ALA A 147 38.72 14.98 -16.24
N PHE A 148 39.23 13.81 -16.62
CA PHE A 148 38.46 12.80 -17.32
C PHE A 148 38.20 11.62 -16.39
N THR A 149 36.97 11.14 -16.36
CA THR A 149 36.62 9.84 -15.77
C THR A 149 36.18 8.96 -16.91
N GLY A 150 37.03 8.00 -17.28
CA GLY A 150 36.76 7.05 -18.35
C GLY A 150 36.49 5.66 -17.81
N LEU A 151 35.72 4.86 -18.55
CA LEU A 151 35.62 3.40 -18.38
C LEU A 151 36.93 2.68 -18.78
N ALA A 152 38.00 3.42 -19.10
CA ALA A 152 39.29 2.89 -19.50
C ALA A 152 40.13 2.48 -18.27
N ALA A 153 39.69 1.47 -17.52
CA ALA A 153 40.65 0.70 -16.74
C ALA A 153 41.60 -0.03 -17.72
N PRO A 154 42.90 -0.22 -17.39
CA PRO A 154 43.81 -0.95 -18.25
C PRO A 154 43.25 -2.34 -18.58
N LEU A 155 43.44 -2.78 -19.83
CA LEU A 155 43.00 -4.09 -20.37
C LEU A 155 43.39 -5.29 -19.48
N LEU A 156 44.45 -5.13 -18.66
CA LEU A 156 45.02 -6.13 -17.75
C LEU A 156 44.31 -6.23 -16.39
N SER A 157 43.19 -5.53 -16.19
CA SER A 157 42.55 -5.43 -14.87
C SER A 157 41.77 -6.68 -14.46
N ALA A 158 41.00 -7.33 -15.36
CA ALA A 158 40.06 -8.37 -14.95
C ALA A 158 40.75 -9.62 -14.34
N GLU A 159 41.72 -10.21 -15.02
CA GLU A 159 42.45 -11.38 -14.51
C GLU A 159 43.33 -11.04 -13.30
N LEU A 160 43.97 -9.86 -13.32
CA LEU A 160 44.77 -9.39 -12.19
C LEU A 160 43.92 -9.15 -10.94
N LEU A 161 42.69 -8.67 -11.08
CA LEU A 161 41.77 -8.47 -9.96
C LEU A 161 41.36 -9.80 -9.33
N GLN A 162 41.02 -10.80 -10.12
CA GLN A 162 40.68 -12.14 -9.61
C GLN A 162 41.88 -12.81 -8.91
N THR A 163 43.10 -12.67 -9.47
CA THR A 163 44.30 -13.26 -8.86
C THR A 163 44.77 -12.52 -7.60
N THR A 164 44.57 -11.20 -7.53
CA THR A 164 45.03 -10.37 -6.40
C THR A 164 44.02 -10.34 -5.26
N PHE A 165 42.72 -10.40 -5.55
CA PHE A 165 41.64 -10.30 -4.58
C PHE A 165 40.76 -11.56 -4.61
N PRO A 166 40.96 -12.51 -3.68
CA PRO A 166 40.19 -13.76 -3.63
C PRO A 166 38.69 -13.58 -3.44
N SER A 167 38.24 -12.39 -3.02
CA SER A 167 36.82 -12.05 -2.88
C SER A 167 36.13 -11.67 -4.19
N VAL A 168 36.88 -11.55 -5.30
CA VAL A 168 36.33 -11.25 -6.62
C VAL A 168 36.03 -12.57 -7.32
N GLU A 169 34.74 -12.93 -7.41
CA GLU A 169 34.31 -14.19 -8.01
C GLU A 169 34.48 -14.20 -9.54
N ALA A 170 34.15 -13.09 -10.18
CA ALA A 170 34.30 -12.89 -11.61
C ALA A 170 34.66 -11.44 -11.92
N ALA A 171 35.41 -11.24 -13.00
CA ALA A 171 35.73 -9.92 -13.53
C ALA A 171 35.72 -9.95 -15.05
N THR A 172 35.32 -8.84 -15.65
CA THR A 172 35.29 -8.68 -17.10
C THR A 172 35.76 -7.28 -17.48
N TYR A 173 36.47 -7.20 -18.60
CA TYR A 173 36.76 -5.95 -19.26
C TYR A 173 35.63 -5.56 -20.21
N THR A 174 35.19 -4.30 -20.18
CA THR A 174 34.25 -3.75 -21.18
C THR A 174 34.78 -2.42 -21.73
N ALA A 175 34.73 -2.29 -23.05
CA ALA A 175 35.02 -1.04 -23.75
C ALA A 175 33.92 -0.76 -24.77
N PHE A 176 33.36 0.44 -24.69
CA PHE A 176 32.34 0.89 -25.63
C PHE A 176 32.97 1.74 -26.72
N PHE A 177 32.81 1.31 -27.96
CA PHE A 177 33.05 2.16 -29.12
C PHE A 177 31.77 2.94 -29.41
N PHE A 178 31.65 4.10 -28.77
CA PHE A 178 30.62 5.07 -29.11
C PHE A 178 31.04 5.80 -30.39
N ASN A 179 30.24 5.65 -31.44
CA ASN A 179 30.34 6.52 -32.59
C ASN A 179 29.09 7.41 -32.58
N GLU A 180 29.27 8.73 -32.70
CA GLU A 180 28.14 9.67 -32.85
C GLU A 180 27.36 9.41 -34.14
N LYS A 181 27.90 8.58 -35.04
CA LYS A 181 27.30 8.13 -36.29
C LYS A 181 26.87 6.68 -36.21
N LYS A 182 25.86 6.32 -37.00
CA LYS A 182 25.38 4.94 -37.15
C LYS A 182 26.53 3.99 -37.49
N ILE A 183 26.56 2.84 -36.83
CA ILE A 183 27.55 1.78 -37.04
C ILE A 183 27.17 1.01 -38.28
N LYS A 184 28.08 0.91 -39.25
CA LYS A 184 27.88 0.08 -40.44
C LYS A 184 28.07 -1.39 -40.07
N VAL A 185 27.02 -2.18 -40.19
CA VAL A 185 27.05 -3.64 -40.07
C VAL A 185 26.79 -4.22 -41.45
N ALA A 186 27.64 -5.14 -41.89
CA ALA A 186 27.54 -5.77 -43.20
C ALA A 186 27.80 -7.27 -43.11
N TYR A 187 26.96 -8.04 -43.79
CA TYR A 187 27.10 -9.48 -43.98
C TYR A 187 26.71 -9.80 -45.43
N GLU A 188 27.66 -10.37 -46.18
CA GLU A 188 27.51 -10.62 -47.63
C GLU A 188 27.00 -9.39 -48.41
N GLN A 189 25.79 -9.47 -48.97
CA GLN A 189 25.14 -8.41 -49.75
C GLN A 189 24.27 -7.48 -48.88
N GLN A 190 24.06 -7.83 -47.60
CA GLN A 190 23.27 -7.04 -46.67
C GLN A 190 24.17 -6.02 -45.96
N THR A 191 23.73 -4.77 -45.92
CA THR A 191 24.42 -3.69 -45.21
C THR A 191 23.38 -2.77 -44.61
N PHE A 192 23.50 -2.51 -43.32
CA PHE A 192 22.68 -1.51 -42.65
C PHE A 192 23.51 -0.70 -41.66
N TYR A 193 22.86 0.35 -41.15
CA TYR A 193 23.44 1.33 -40.25
C TYR A 193 22.64 1.31 -38.96
N GLU A 194 23.23 0.74 -37.91
CA GLU A 194 22.56 0.60 -36.61
C GLU A 194 22.90 1.79 -35.71
N GLU A 195 21.88 2.30 -35.03
CA GLU A 195 22.05 3.27 -33.95
C GLU A 195 22.38 2.49 -32.67
N GLY A 196 23.52 2.77 -32.04
CA GLY A 196 23.96 2.03 -30.86
C GLY A 196 25.46 2.10 -30.63
N SER A 197 25.97 1.16 -29.82
CA SER A 197 27.39 1.03 -29.51
C SER A 197 27.86 -0.40 -29.79
N ILE A 198 29.10 -0.56 -30.24
CA ILE A 198 29.77 -1.86 -30.19
C ILE A 198 30.48 -1.92 -28.84
N MET A 199 30.15 -2.94 -28.06
CA MET A 199 30.88 -3.27 -26.85
C MET A 199 31.91 -4.35 -27.18
N VAL A 200 33.16 -4.08 -26.81
CA VAL A 200 34.22 -5.09 -26.78
C VAL A 200 34.35 -5.58 -25.37
N SER A 201 34.37 -6.90 -25.20
CA SER A 201 34.51 -7.55 -23.91
C SER A 201 35.31 -8.85 -24.02
N ASP A 202 35.60 -9.46 -22.88
CA ASP A 202 36.33 -10.72 -22.75
C ASP A 202 35.40 -11.89 -22.45
N SER A 203 35.96 -13.09 -22.33
CA SER A 203 35.23 -14.31 -21.96
C SER A 203 34.58 -14.27 -20.57
N GLY A 204 34.91 -13.28 -19.73
CA GLY A 204 34.32 -13.09 -18.41
C GLY A 204 32.95 -12.42 -18.45
N PHE A 205 32.55 -11.83 -19.57
CA PHE A 205 31.32 -11.01 -19.66
C PHE A 205 30.07 -11.75 -19.17
N PHE A 206 29.81 -12.93 -19.70
CA PHE A 206 28.64 -13.76 -19.36
C PHE A 206 28.76 -14.46 -18.00
N LYS A 207 29.89 -14.31 -17.29
CA LYS A 207 30.02 -14.72 -15.88
C LYS A 207 29.64 -13.59 -14.91
N VAL A 208 29.73 -12.34 -15.37
CA VAL A 208 29.39 -11.15 -14.59
C VAL A 208 27.95 -10.71 -14.87
N PHE A 209 27.45 -10.93 -16.09
CA PHE A 209 26.13 -10.47 -16.51
C PHE A 209 25.24 -11.62 -17.01
N ASP A 210 24.02 -11.71 -16.47
CA ASP A 210 23.03 -12.75 -16.79
C ASP A 210 22.27 -12.54 -18.11
N PHE A 211 22.98 -12.42 -19.22
CA PHE A 211 22.34 -12.40 -20.54
C PHE A 211 22.06 -13.82 -21.05
N PRO A 212 20.80 -14.19 -21.34
CA PRO A 212 20.48 -15.51 -21.86
C PRO A 212 20.97 -15.65 -23.32
N ILE A 213 21.68 -16.74 -23.60
CA ILE A 213 22.12 -17.10 -24.94
C ILE A 213 21.04 -17.99 -25.57
N VAL A 214 20.37 -17.47 -26.60
CA VAL A 214 19.24 -18.13 -27.26
C VAL A 214 19.71 -19.17 -28.29
N SER A 215 20.85 -18.93 -28.94
CA SER A 215 21.44 -19.85 -29.92
C SER A 215 22.97 -19.75 -29.86
N GLY A 216 23.66 -20.88 -30.07
CA GLY A 216 25.12 -20.97 -30.15
C GLY A 216 25.78 -21.62 -28.95
N ASP A 217 27.07 -21.32 -28.76
CA ASP A 217 27.83 -21.81 -27.62
C ASP A 217 27.50 -21.00 -26.37
N ALA A 218 26.57 -21.52 -25.57
CA ALA A 218 26.23 -20.97 -24.27
C ALA A 218 27.25 -21.32 -23.16
N SER A 219 28.15 -22.28 -23.40
CA SER A 219 29.09 -22.78 -22.39
C SER A 219 30.37 -21.95 -22.33
N THR A 220 30.91 -21.56 -23.48
CA THR A 220 32.14 -20.78 -23.60
C THR A 220 32.06 -19.64 -24.62
N PRO A 221 31.10 -18.70 -24.47
CA PRO A 221 31.00 -17.56 -25.36
C PRO A 221 32.26 -16.69 -25.29
N LEU A 222 32.69 -16.14 -26.43
CA LEU A 222 33.82 -15.20 -26.53
C LEU A 222 35.18 -15.78 -26.06
N HIS A 223 35.39 -17.09 -26.14
CA HIS A 223 36.66 -17.73 -25.77
C HIS A 223 37.79 -17.49 -26.80
N ALA A 224 37.47 -17.17 -28.06
CA ALA A 224 38.45 -16.98 -29.12
C ALA A 224 38.41 -15.55 -29.71
N PRO A 225 39.55 -15.04 -30.24
CA PRO A 225 39.56 -13.75 -30.91
C PRO A 225 38.63 -13.74 -32.13
N HIS A 226 38.08 -12.57 -32.46
CA HIS A 226 37.16 -12.34 -33.59
C HIS A 226 35.80 -13.05 -33.49
N GLN A 227 35.41 -13.48 -32.29
CA GLN A 227 34.03 -13.89 -32.02
C GLN A 227 33.15 -12.68 -31.75
N VAL A 228 31.87 -12.77 -32.14
CA VAL A 228 30.86 -11.74 -31.94
C VAL A 228 29.60 -12.37 -31.38
N VAL A 229 28.97 -11.70 -30.41
CA VAL A 229 27.62 -12.02 -29.98
C VAL A 229 26.70 -10.93 -30.49
N LEU A 230 25.58 -11.34 -31.08
CA LEU A 230 24.57 -10.44 -31.63
C LEU A 230 23.33 -10.50 -30.75
N SER A 231 22.69 -9.34 -30.54
CA SER A 231 21.35 -9.33 -29.99
C SER A 231 20.37 -9.94 -30.99
N GLU A 232 19.29 -10.54 -30.50
CA GLU A 232 18.27 -11.16 -31.34
C GLU A 232 17.74 -10.22 -32.45
N PRO A 233 17.43 -8.92 -32.19
CA PRO A 233 16.98 -8.02 -33.26
C PRO A 233 18.04 -7.80 -34.36
N ILE A 234 19.33 -7.79 -33.99
CA ILE A 234 20.42 -7.63 -34.95
C ILE A 234 20.62 -8.92 -35.76
N ALA A 235 20.54 -10.08 -35.11
CA ALA A 235 20.61 -11.37 -35.79
C ALA A 235 19.47 -11.54 -36.82
N VAL A 236 18.23 -11.22 -36.44
CA VAL A 236 17.07 -11.25 -37.35
C VAL A 236 17.22 -10.26 -38.51
N LYS A 237 17.79 -9.07 -38.27
CA LYS A 237 18.07 -8.11 -39.36
C LYS A 237 19.11 -8.61 -40.36
N LEU A 238 20.12 -9.34 -39.91
CA LEU A 238 21.22 -9.85 -40.75
C LEU A 238 20.88 -11.15 -41.47
N PHE A 239 20.24 -12.08 -40.77
CA PHE A 239 20.04 -13.46 -41.23
C PHE A 239 18.56 -13.77 -41.54
N GLY A 240 17.64 -12.89 -41.18
CA GLY A 240 16.20 -13.09 -41.38
C GLY A 240 15.70 -14.28 -40.54
N SER A 241 15.36 -15.37 -41.24
CA SER A 241 14.94 -16.65 -40.63
C SER A 241 16.00 -17.75 -40.77
N ALA A 242 17.15 -17.44 -41.38
CA ALA A 242 18.27 -18.38 -41.47
C ALA A 242 18.96 -18.50 -40.10
N ASP A 243 19.50 -19.68 -39.82
CA ASP A 243 20.28 -19.94 -38.61
C ASP A 243 21.62 -19.18 -38.69
N PRO A 244 21.92 -18.27 -37.75
CA PRO A 244 23.13 -17.44 -37.79
C PRO A 244 24.43 -18.14 -37.37
N ILE A 245 24.42 -19.47 -37.16
CA ILE A 245 25.49 -20.25 -36.51
C ILE A 245 26.05 -21.34 -37.42
#